data_AF-A0A2E9VMJ2-F1
#
_entry.id   AF-A0A2E9VMJ2-F1
#
_cell.length_a   1.000
_cell.length_b   1.000
_cell.length_c   1.000
_cell.angle_alpha   90.00
_cell.angle_beta   90.00
_cell.angle_gamma   90.00
#
_symmetry.space_group_name_H-M   'P 1'
#
loop_
_entity.id
_entity.type
_entity.pdbx_description
1 polymer ?
#
loop_
_entity_poly.entity_id
_entity_poly.type
_entity_poly.pdbx_seq_one_letter_code
_entity_poly.pdbx_strand_id
1 'polypeptide(L)'
;MDDDGPPGVPEWVVTYGDMMSLLLTFFIMLVSLSEVAADKKYRAIMESARQYMGYASGPLAPPGKNFPMNSLVESLDEQKLGSQADTEKGKGGVKSKGPEGRDIHVKHLEEGEGQLAGVPIVFDIGSAEISAAMAFEIRKIAREVAGKPQKLEIRAFNSPIVDGIPQTSEQMLELGYQRGEAVRQILLENKIRRDHMRLAVYFAAPQDQQERKVSRNQDRVEITIFNEFASEYIGREDDYR
;
A
#
# COMPACT_ATOMS: atom_id res chain seq x y z
N MET A 1 26.23 -38.47 -72.39
CA MET A 1 27.48 -37.84 -71.97
C MET A 1 27.43 -36.45 -72.59
N ASP A 2 27.13 -35.38 -71.87
CA ASP A 2 27.24 -35.17 -70.42
C ASP A 2 26.16 -34.22 -69.89
N ASP A 3 25.87 -34.41 -68.61
CA ASP A 3 24.74 -33.93 -67.81
C ASP A 3 24.93 -32.45 -67.41
N ASP A 4 24.00 -31.60 -67.83
CA ASP A 4 23.93 -30.17 -67.49
C ASP A 4 23.39 -30.04 -66.05
N GLY A 5 24.27 -30.22 -65.06
CA GLY A 5 23.94 -30.01 -63.65
C GLY A 5 23.80 -28.51 -63.33
N PRO A 6 22.77 -28.09 -62.57
CA PRO A 6 22.49 -26.67 -62.34
C PRO A 6 23.66 -25.95 -61.65
N PRO A 7 23.91 -24.66 -61.96
CA PRO A 7 25.05 -23.92 -61.45
C PRO A 7 25.05 -23.89 -59.92
N GLY A 8 26.06 -24.52 -59.32
CA GLY A 8 26.24 -24.55 -57.87
C GLY A 8 26.53 -23.16 -57.30
N VAL A 9 26.00 -22.89 -56.11
CA VAL A 9 26.25 -21.64 -55.39
C VAL A 9 27.76 -21.51 -55.07
N PRO A 10 28.39 -20.35 -55.30
CA PRO A 10 29.80 -20.15 -55.00
C PRO A 10 30.10 -20.31 -53.50
N GLU A 11 31.21 -20.99 -53.18
CA GLU A 11 31.61 -21.34 -51.81
C GLU A 11 31.77 -20.12 -50.89
N TRP A 12 32.19 -18.97 -51.43
CA TRP A 12 32.31 -17.72 -50.67
C TRP A 12 30.96 -17.18 -50.16
N VAL A 13 29.87 -17.43 -50.90
CA VAL A 13 28.50 -17.04 -50.50
C VAL A 13 28.08 -17.85 -49.28
N VAL A 14 28.47 -19.13 -49.24
CA VAL A 14 28.18 -20.04 -48.13
C VAL A 14 28.91 -19.57 -46.87
N THR A 15 30.20 -19.25 -46.95
CA THR A 15 30.96 -18.74 -45.79
C THR A 15 30.46 -17.39 -45.29
N TYR A 16 30.01 -16.51 -46.19
CA TYR A 16 29.43 -15.22 -45.80
C TYR A 16 28.06 -15.39 -45.13
N GLY A 17 27.23 -16.28 -45.67
CA GLY A 17 25.93 -16.64 -45.09
C GLY A 17 26.06 -17.25 -43.69
N ASP A 18 27.07 -18.08 -43.46
CA ASP A 18 27.33 -18.69 -42.16
C ASP A 18 27.74 -17.64 -41.11
N MET A 19 28.69 -16.73 -41.45
CA MET A 19 29.10 -15.66 -40.54
C MET A 19 27.93 -14.71 -40.19
N MET A 20 27.09 -14.36 -41.15
CA MET A 20 25.90 -13.52 -40.91
C MET A 20 24.84 -14.24 -40.07
N SER A 21 24.68 -15.56 -40.25
CA SER A 21 23.76 -16.38 -39.47
C SER A 21 24.23 -16.57 -38.02
N LEU A 22 25.53 -16.73 -37.78
CA LEU A 22 26.11 -16.73 -36.43
C LEU A 22 25.89 -15.39 -35.72
N LEU A 23 26.00 -14.28 -36.45
CA LEU A 23 25.77 -12.94 -35.89
C LEU A 23 24.28 -12.73 -35.55
N LEU A 24 23.37 -13.18 -36.41
CA LEU A 24 21.92 -13.14 -36.15
C LEU A 24 21.54 -14.01 -34.95
N THR A 25 22.00 -15.25 -34.91
CA THR A 25 21.72 -16.17 -33.79
C THR A 25 22.31 -15.67 -32.48
N PHE A 26 23.49 -15.03 -32.52
CA PHE A 26 24.07 -14.36 -31.36
C PHE A 26 23.20 -13.21 -30.83
N PHE A 27 22.66 -12.35 -31.71
CA PHE A 27 21.77 -11.27 -31.27
C PHE A 27 20.42 -11.78 -30.74
N ILE A 28 19.84 -12.82 -31.34
CA ILE A 28 18.61 -13.45 -30.83
C ILE A 28 18.86 -14.04 -29.43
N MET A 29 20.01 -14.67 -29.22
CA MET A 29 20.41 -15.17 -27.89
C MET A 29 20.57 -14.03 -26.88
N LEU A 30 21.21 -12.90 -27.25
CA LEU A 30 21.34 -11.74 -26.37
C LEU A 30 19.98 -11.12 -25.99
N VAL A 31 19.07 -10.97 -26.96
CA VAL A 31 17.71 -10.45 -26.69
C VAL A 31 16.95 -11.39 -25.75
N SER A 32 17.01 -12.70 -25.98
CA SER A 32 16.35 -13.69 -25.12
C SER A 32 16.86 -13.69 -23.68
N LEU A 33 18.16 -13.43 -23.47
CA LEU A 33 18.76 -13.36 -22.14
C LEU A 33 18.49 -12.01 -21.44
N SER A 34 18.36 -10.92 -22.20
CA SER A 34 18.08 -9.58 -21.65
C SER A 34 16.71 -9.49 -21.01
N GLU A 35 15.66 -9.96 -21.72
CA GLU A 35 14.28 -9.94 -21.21
C GLU A 35 14.16 -10.79 -19.94
N VAL A 36 14.76 -11.98 -19.94
CA VAL A 36 14.72 -12.90 -18.79
C VAL A 36 15.54 -12.39 -17.61
N ALA A 37 16.67 -11.73 -17.84
CA ALA A 37 17.52 -11.21 -16.77
C ALA A 37 16.93 -9.94 -16.12
N ALA A 38 16.30 -9.07 -16.91
CA ALA A 38 15.63 -7.87 -16.41
C ALA A 38 14.44 -8.25 -15.50
N ASP A 39 13.61 -9.19 -15.94
CA ASP A 39 12.45 -9.68 -15.16
C ASP A 39 12.85 -10.27 -13.82
N LYS A 40 13.88 -11.12 -13.78
CA LYS A 40 14.32 -11.80 -12.55
C LYS A 40 14.92 -10.82 -11.54
N LYS A 41 15.78 -9.91 -11.99
CA LYS A 41 16.41 -8.90 -11.12
C LYS A 41 15.37 -7.93 -10.56
N TYR A 42 14.43 -7.49 -11.39
CA TYR A 42 13.38 -6.57 -10.95
C TYR A 42 12.41 -7.22 -9.97
N ARG A 43 12.00 -8.48 -10.22
CA ARG A 43 11.20 -9.26 -9.26
C ARG A 43 11.89 -9.41 -7.91
N ALA A 44 13.20 -9.71 -7.90
CA ALA A 44 13.95 -9.83 -6.66
C ALA A 44 14.06 -8.49 -5.90
N ILE A 45 14.25 -7.38 -6.62
CA ILE A 45 14.25 -6.03 -6.01
C ILE A 45 12.86 -5.70 -5.47
N MET A 46 11.79 -5.93 -6.23
CA MET A 46 10.41 -5.72 -5.77
C MET A 46 10.05 -6.59 -4.56
N GLU A 47 10.46 -7.85 -4.55
CA GLU A 47 10.23 -8.77 -3.43
C GLU A 47 10.99 -8.30 -2.19
N SER A 48 12.25 -7.89 -2.34
CA SER A 48 13.00 -7.30 -1.23
C SER A 48 12.39 -5.98 -0.73
N ALA A 49 11.97 -5.09 -1.63
CA ALA A 49 11.32 -3.84 -1.28
C ALA A 49 9.98 -4.06 -0.59
N ARG A 50 9.18 -5.05 -1.04
CA ARG A 50 7.95 -5.49 -0.36
C ARG A 50 8.22 -6.11 1.00
N GLN A 51 9.28 -6.90 1.15
CA GLN A 51 9.69 -7.46 2.43
C GLN A 51 10.08 -6.36 3.43
N TYR A 52 10.78 -5.32 2.96
CA TYR A 52 11.22 -4.18 3.79
C TYR A 52 10.10 -3.17 4.09
N MET A 53 9.26 -2.81 3.11
CA MET A 53 8.12 -1.91 3.31
C MET A 53 6.91 -2.61 3.94
N GLY A 54 6.87 -3.93 3.90
CA GLY A 54 5.96 -4.72 4.70
C GLY A 54 4.52 -4.84 4.20
N TYR A 55 4.06 -3.97 3.30
CA TYR A 55 2.78 -4.05 2.59
C TYR A 55 2.90 -3.37 1.22
N ALA A 56 2.20 -3.91 0.22
CA ALA A 56 2.27 -3.43 -1.15
C ALA A 56 1.46 -2.14 -1.31
N SER A 57 2.07 -1.00 -1.02
CA SER A 57 1.64 0.28 -1.59
C SER A 57 1.99 0.26 -3.07
N GLY A 58 1.10 -0.33 -3.85
CA GLY A 58 1.23 -0.47 -5.29
C GLY A 58 0.11 -1.39 -5.79
N PRO A 59 -0.61 -1.01 -6.86
CA PRO A 59 -1.72 -1.81 -7.36
C PRO A 59 -1.28 -3.27 -7.56
N LEU A 60 -2.11 -4.21 -7.09
CA LEU A 60 -1.89 -5.65 -7.33
C LEU A 60 -1.65 -5.82 -8.82
N ALA A 61 -0.43 -6.20 -9.18
CA ALA A 61 -0.09 -6.49 -10.56
C ALA A 61 -1.11 -7.50 -11.11
N PRO A 62 -1.98 -7.14 -12.08
CA PRO A 62 -2.90 -8.11 -12.63
C PRO A 62 -2.11 -9.30 -13.16
N PRO A 63 -2.59 -10.54 -13.00
CA PRO A 63 -1.91 -11.70 -13.53
C PRO A 63 -1.84 -11.60 -15.05
N GLY A 64 -0.66 -11.26 -15.58
CA GLY A 64 -0.45 -11.04 -17.00
C GLY A 64 1.03 -10.76 -17.30
N LYS A 65 1.49 -11.23 -18.46
CA LYS A 65 2.90 -11.15 -18.90
C LYS A 65 3.28 -9.78 -19.48
N ASN A 66 2.33 -8.84 -19.54
CA ASN A 66 2.49 -7.55 -20.22
C ASN A 66 2.14 -6.42 -19.24
N PHE A 67 3.07 -6.09 -18.37
CA PHE A 67 3.02 -4.81 -17.66
C PHE A 67 3.60 -3.73 -18.59
N PRO A 68 2.85 -2.69 -18.98
CA PRO A 68 3.43 -1.58 -19.71
C PRO A 68 4.46 -0.89 -18.80
N MET A 69 5.75 -1.07 -19.11
CA MET A 69 6.87 -0.64 -18.27
C MET A 69 6.91 0.87 -17.99
N ASN A 70 6.20 1.68 -18.76
CA ASN A 70 6.21 3.13 -18.60
C ASN A 70 5.29 3.61 -17.47
N SER A 71 4.19 2.90 -17.17
CA SER A 71 3.23 3.39 -16.17
C SER A 71 3.72 3.22 -14.73
N LEU A 72 4.67 2.32 -14.48
CA LEU A 72 5.20 2.08 -13.14
C LEU A 72 6.35 3.02 -12.79
N VAL A 73 7.18 3.41 -13.77
CA VAL A 73 8.19 4.46 -13.57
C VAL A 73 7.50 5.80 -13.38
N GLU A 74 6.44 6.07 -14.14
CA GLU A 74 5.57 7.24 -13.95
C GLU A 74 4.92 7.21 -12.56
N SER A 75 4.39 6.07 -12.09
CA SER A 75 3.86 5.97 -10.72
C SER A 75 4.93 6.14 -9.62
N LEU A 76 6.19 5.76 -9.90
CA LEU A 76 7.30 5.91 -8.96
C LEU A 76 7.89 7.34 -8.98
N ASP A 77 7.83 8.04 -10.11
CA ASP A 77 8.17 9.46 -10.24
C ASP A 77 7.06 10.36 -9.66
N GLU A 78 5.79 9.99 -9.86
CA GLU A 78 4.63 10.59 -9.19
C GLU A 78 4.70 10.35 -7.67
N GLN A 79 5.11 9.15 -7.21
CA GLN A 79 5.37 8.89 -5.79
C GLN A 79 6.60 9.60 -5.24
N LYS A 80 7.56 10.04 -6.08
CA LYS A 80 8.80 10.69 -5.64
C LYS A 80 8.77 12.21 -5.63
N LEU A 81 7.72 12.84 -6.14
CA LEU A 81 7.62 14.30 -6.19
C LEU A 81 6.24 14.76 -5.72
N GLY A 82 6.05 14.79 -4.40
CA GLY A 82 4.99 15.55 -3.72
C GLY A 82 5.13 17.07 -3.88
N SER A 83 5.47 17.55 -5.08
CA SER A 83 5.49 18.96 -5.43
C SER A 83 5.36 19.18 -6.94
N GLN A 84 4.26 18.76 -7.55
CA GLN A 84 3.72 19.53 -8.65
C GLN A 84 2.55 20.34 -8.13
N ALA A 85 2.88 21.57 -7.70
CA ALA A 85 1.90 22.62 -7.55
C ALA A 85 1.18 22.78 -8.90
N ASP A 86 -0.08 22.36 -8.94
CA ASP A 86 -0.98 22.57 -10.06
C ASP A 86 -1.25 24.08 -10.18
N THR A 87 -0.33 24.79 -10.84
CA THR A 87 -0.24 26.26 -10.81
C THR A 87 -1.25 26.93 -11.77
N GLU A 88 -2.10 26.16 -12.45
CA GLU A 88 -2.99 26.72 -13.49
C GLU A 88 -4.47 26.87 -13.11
N LYS A 89 -4.90 26.49 -11.90
CA LYS A 89 -6.28 26.73 -11.43
C LYS A 89 -6.36 27.75 -10.31
N GLY A 90 -5.99 28.99 -10.62
CA GLY A 90 -6.04 30.09 -9.65
C GLY A 90 -6.08 31.50 -10.25
N LYS A 91 -6.64 31.70 -11.45
CA LYS A 91 -6.79 33.05 -12.05
C LYS A 91 -8.05 33.78 -11.57
N GLY A 92 -8.19 33.92 -10.26
CA GLY A 92 -9.34 34.60 -9.62
C GLY A 92 -9.01 35.44 -8.39
N GLY A 93 -7.75 35.87 -8.21
CA GLY A 93 -7.33 36.68 -7.06
C GLY A 93 -6.62 37.96 -7.49
N VAL A 94 -6.92 39.07 -6.80
CA VAL A 94 -6.23 40.36 -6.94
C VAL A 94 -4.73 40.17 -6.70
N LYS A 95 -3.89 40.63 -7.62
CA LYS A 95 -2.42 40.57 -7.54
C LYS A 95 -1.86 41.61 -6.56
N SER A 96 -2.23 41.54 -5.28
CA SER A 96 -1.51 42.25 -4.22
C SER A 96 -0.78 41.23 -3.36
N LYS A 97 0.54 41.40 -3.22
CA LYS A 97 1.35 40.58 -2.32
C LYS A 97 0.99 41.01 -0.89
N GLY A 98 0.18 40.21 -0.20
CA GLY A 98 -0.11 40.41 1.22
C GLY A 98 1.18 40.33 2.04
N PRO A 99 1.21 40.88 3.28
CA PRO A 99 2.37 40.79 4.15
C PRO A 99 2.76 39.32 4.36
N GLU A 100 4.05 39.00 4.28
CA GLU A 100 4.55 37.65 4.54
C GLU A 100 4.31 37.33 6.03
N GLY A 101 3.34 36.45 6.29
CA GLY A 101 3.03 35.98 7.64
C GLY A 101 4.24 35.27 8.24
N ARG A 102 4.56 35.58 9.50
CA ARG A 102 5.61 34.86 10.24
C ARG A 102 5.15 33.41 10.43
N ASP A 103 5.83 32.49 9.76
CA ASP A 103 5.73 31.04 9.89
C ASP A 103 4.32 30.43 9.91
N ILE A 104 3.60 30.54 8.79
CA ILE A 104 2.50 29.61 8.53
C ILE A 104 3.07 28.36 7.85
N HIS A 105 3.65 27.46 8.65
CA HIS A 105 3.96 26.10 8.19
C HIS A 105 2.66 25.31 8.09
N VAL A 106 1.93 25.46 6.98
CA VAL A 106 0.83 24.55 6.66
C VAL A 106 1.45 23.21 6.28
N LYS A 107 1.57 22.28 7.23
CA LYS A 107 1.81 20.88 6.90
C LYS A 107 0.50 20.32 6.38
N HIS A 108 0.44 20.05 5.08
CA HIS A 108 -0.64 19.24 4.53
C HIS A 108 -0.45 17.84 5.09
N LEU A 109 -1.25 17.48 6.09
CA LEU A 109 -1.33 16.12 6.56
C LEU A 109 -2.33 15.40 5.66
N GLU A 110 -1.84 14.88 4.54
CA GLU A 110 -2.62 13.90 3.80
C GLU A 110 -2.63 12.63 4.65
N GLU A 111 -3.80 12.20 5.13
CA GLU A 111 -3.91 10.89 5.75
C GLU A 111 -3.53 9.85 4.69
N GLY A 112 -2.32 9.31 4.79
CA GLY A 112 -1.77 8.41 3.79
C GLY A 112 -2.70 7.25 3.48
N GLU A 113 -2.58 6.69 2.28
CA GLU A 113 -3.39 5.53 1.90
C GLU A 113 -3.10 4.35 2.85
N GLY A 114 -4.13 3.90 3.56
CA GLY A 114 -4.04 2.85 4.57
C GLY A 114 -4.59 1.51 4.09
N GLN A 115 -3.90 0.41 4.41
CA GLN A 115 -4.33 -0.96 4.08
C GLN A 115 -4.68 -1.76 5.34
N LEU A 116 -5.69 -2.63 5.25
CA LEU A 116 -6.05 -3.53 6.34
C LEU A 116 -4.92 -4.52 6.66
N ALA A 117 -4.49 -4.50 7.92
CA ALA A 117 -3.55 -5.42 8.53
C ALA A 117 -4.30 -6.67 9.00
N GLY A 118 -4.57 -7.58 8.07
CA GLY A 118 -5.24 -8.85 8.36
C GLY A 118 -6.77 -8.76 8.31
N VAL A 119 -7.43 -9.70 9.00
CA VAL A 119 -8.89 -9.87 8.99
C VAL A 119 -9.52 -8.95 10.05
N PRO A 120 -10.72 -8.37 9.82
CA PRO A 120 -11.42 -7.62 10.84
C PRO A 120 -11.68 -8.45 12.11
N ILE A 121 -11.43 -7.84 13.27
CA ILE A 121 -11.63 -8.44 14.58
C ILE A 121 -13.10 -8.29 14.96
N VAL A 122 -13.82 -9.40 15.05
CA VAL A 122 -15.27 -9.41 15.26
C VAL A 122 -15.59 -9.53 16.76
N PHE A 123 -16.62 -8.81 17.20
CA PHE A 123 -17.12 -8.83 18.58
C PHE A 123 -18.57 -9.32 18.62
N ASP A 124 -18.96 -9.84 19.78
CA ASP A 124 -20.36 -10.08 20.09
C ASP A 124 -21.09 -8.76 20.32
N ILE A 125 -22.40 -8.76 20.03
CA ILE A 125 -23.27 -7.59 20.13
C ILE A 125 -23.22 -7.06 21.57
N GLY A 126 -22.97 -5.75 21.73
CA GLY A 126 -22.89 -5.10 23.05
C GLY A 126 -21.68 -5.47 23.92
N SER A 127 -20.78 -6.35 23.44
CA SER A 127 -19.60 -6.79 24.20
C SER A 127 -18.30 -6.18 23.68
N ALA A 128 -17.36 -5.94 24.58
CA ALA A 128 -15.97 -5.58 24.28
C ALA A 128 -14.98 -6.72 24.55
N GLU A 129 -15.48 -7.92 24.89
CA GLU A 129 -14.64 -9.08 25.16
C GLU A 129 -14.09 -9.69 23.87
N ILE A 130 -12.79 -10.04 23.89
CA ILE A 130 -12.10 -10.62 22.74
C ILE A 130 -12.07 -12.14 22.90
N SER A 131 -12.60 -12.86 21.91
CA SER A 131 -12.52 -14.32 21.87
C SER A 131 -11.07 -14.80 21.70
N ALA A 132 -10.77 -16.01 22.20
CA ALA A 132 -9.42 -16.58 22.11
C ALA A 132 -8.92 -16.71 20.65
N ALA A 133 -9.85 -16.98 19.71
CA ALA A 133 -9.55 -17.03 18.28
C ALA A 133 -9.15 -15.65 17.72
N MET A 134 -9.90 -14.61 18.07
CA MET A 134 -9.58 -13.24 17.65
C MET A 134 -8.28 -12.74 18.29
N ALA A 135 -8.02 -13.09 19.56
CA ALA A 135 -6.75 -12.79 20.21
C ALA A 135 -5.55 -13.44 19.48
N PHE A 136 -5.74 -14.62 18.88
CA PHE A 136 -4.70 -15.25 18.07
C PHE A 136 -4.43 -14.48 16.76
N GLU A 137 -5.47 -14.02 16.08
CA GLU A 137 -5.33 -13.18 14.88
C GLU A 137 -4.62 -11.86 15.19
N ILE A 138 -4.98 -11.19 16.29
CA ILE A 138 -4.30 -9.94 16.73
C ILE A 138 -2.81 -10.19 16.97
N ARG A 139 -2.44 -11.32 17.60
CA ARG A 139 -1.02 -11.69 17.79
C ARG A 139 -0.30 -11.98 16.47
N LYS A 140 -0.99 -12.53 15.48
CA LYS A 140 -0.43 -12.73 14.15
C LYS A 140 -0.13 -11.39 13.48
N ILE A 141 -1.10 -10.47 13.51
CA ILE A 141 -0.93 -9.09 13.00
C ILE A 141 0.22 -8.38 13.72
N ALA A 142 0.29 -8.49 15.05
CA ALA A 142 1.38 -7.91 15.83
C ALA A 142 2.76 -8.41 15.37
N ARG A 143 2.92 -9.70 15.07
CA ARG A 143 4.18 -10.24 14.54
C ARG A 143 4.51 -9.72 13.15
N GLU A 144 3.51 -9.53 12.30
CA GLU A 144 3.71 -9.01 10.94
C GLU A 144 4.06 -7.51 10.93
N VAL A 145 3.62 -6.77 11.94
CA VAL A 145 3.88 -5.33 12.08
C VAL A 145 5.07 -5.02 12.99
N ALA A 146 5.48 -5.97 13.84
CA ALA A 146 6.63 -5.79 14.72
C ALA A 146 7.89 -5.41 13.92
N GLY A 147 8.55 -4.32 14.33
CA GLY A 147 9.78 -3.82 13.69
C GLY A 147 9.53 -2.95 12.45
N LYS A 148 8.29 -2.79 12.00
CA LYS A 148 7.95 -1.91 10.88
C LYS A 148 7.75 -0.46 11.38
N PRO A 149 8.27 0.56 10.65
CA PRO A 149 8.19 1.96 11.05
C PRO A 149 6.80 2.60 10.82
N GLN A 150 5.91 1.89 10.12
CA GLN A 150 4.59 2.37 9.76
C GLN A 150 3.68 2.61 10.98
N LYS A 151 2.78 3.58 10.83
CA LYS A 151 1.71 3.88 11.78
C LYS A 151 0.54 2.91 11.61
N LEU A 152 -0.11 2.62 12.74
CA LEU A 152 -1.30 1.78 12.85
C LEU A 152 -2.49 2.62 13.30
N GLU A 153 -3.64 2.39 12.68
CA GLU A 153 -4.92 2.84 13.17
C GLU A 153 -5.80 1.65 13.56
N ILE A 154 -6.33 1.70 14.76
CA ILE A 154 -7.32 0.78 15.27
C ILE A 154 -8.68 1.45 15.09
N ARG A 155 -9.41 1.04 14.07
CA ARG A 155 -10.74 1.57 13.72
C ARG A 155 -11.81 0.71 14.34
N ALA A 156 -12.54 1.24 15.30
CA ALA A 156 -13.68 0.56 15.91
C ALA A 156 -14.99 0.95 15.23
N PHE A 157 -15.78 -0.05 14.87
CA PHE A 157 -17.13 0.08 14.33
C PHE A 157 -18.11 -0.66 15.25
N ASN A 158 -19.29 -0.09 15.41
CA ASN A 158 -20.34 -0.67 16.26
C ASN A 158 -21.67 -0.68 15.53
N SER A 159 -22.49 -1.69 15.82
CA SER A 159 -23.88 -1.67 15.39
C SER A 159 -24.64 -0.56 16.11
N PRO A 160 -25.52 0.18 15.41
CA PRO A 160 -26.37 1.19 16.05
C PRO A 160 -27.45 0.59 16.95
N ILE A 161 -27.60 -0.75 16.97
CA ILE A 161 -28.61 -1.46 17.75
C ILE A 161 -27.93 -2.57 18.55
N VAL A 162 -28.22 -2.64 19.85
CA VAL A 162 -27.79 -3.73 20.75
C VAL A 162 -29.04 -4.32 21.38
N ASP A 163 -29.22 -5.64 21.26
CA ASP A 163 -30.38 -6.37 21.80
C ASP A 163 -31.75 -5.78 21.41
N GLY A 164 -31.84 -5.21 20.20
CA GLY A 164 -33.06 -4.56 19.69
C GLY A 164 -33.29 -3.13 20.18
N ILE A 165 -32.37 -2.58 21.00
CA ILE A 165 -32.42 -1.23 21.52
C ILE A 165 -31.44 -0.35 20.72
N PRO A 166 -31.90 0.78 20.13
CA PRO A 166 -31.00 1.74 19.50
C PRO A 166 -30.03 2.36 20.50
N GLN A 167 -28.75 2.43 20.14
CA GLN A 167 -27.72 3.07 20.94
C GLN A 167 -27.70 4.59 20.73
N THR A 168 -27.32 5.34 21.77
CA THR A 168 -26.96 6.76 21.63
C THR A 168 -25.55 6.91 21.07
N SER A 169 -25.22 8.08 20.52
CA SER A 169 -23.86 8.36 20.04
C SER A 169 -22.79 8.21 21.14
N GLU A 170 -23.13 8.52 22.39
CA GLU A 170 -22.20 8.36 23.52
C GLU A 170 -21.93 6.89 23.84
N GLN A 171 -22.99 6.06 23.87
CA GLN A 171 -22.87 4.62 24.06
C GLN A 171 -22.06 3.95 22.95
N MET A 172 -22.32 4.36 21.69
CA MET A 172 -21.53 3.87 20.56
C MET A 172 -20.06 4.30 20.66
N LEU A 173 -19.79 5.53 21.08
CA LEU A 173 -18.42 6.01 21.26
C LEU A 173 -17.70 5.21 22.34
N GLU A 174 -18.34 5.02 23.49
CA GLU A 174 -17.79 4.30 24.63
C GLU A 174 -17.51 2.84 24.29
N LEU A 175 -18.49 2.13 23.72
CA LEU A 175 -18.32 0.74 23.33
C LEU A 175 -17.22 0.57 22.27
N GLY A 176 -17.16 1.47 21.29
CA GLY A 176 -16.11 1.47 20.27
C GLY A 176 -14.72 1.70 20.87
N TYR A 177 -14.63 2.64 21.81
CA TYR A 177 -13.40 2.91 22.53
C TYR A 177 -12.95 1.68 23.33
N GLN A 178 -13.85 1.05 24.09
CA GLN A 178 -13.55 -0.16 24.87
C GLN A 178 -13.05 -1.31 23.97
N ARG A 179 -13.70 -1.55 22.84
CA ARG A 179 -13.28 -2.57 21.85
C ARG A 179 -11.91 -2.26 21.26
N GLY A 180 -11.70 -1.03 20.81
CA GLY A 180 -10.41 -0.61 20.27
C GLY A 180 -9.30 -0.70 21.31
N GLU A 181 -9.58 -0.37 22.56
CA GLU A 181 -8.64 -0.42 23.67
C GLU A 181 -8.26 -1.87 24.01
N ALA A 182 -9.23 -2.80 24.01
CA ALA A 182 -8.97 -4.22 24.21
C ALA A 182 -8.01 -4.77 23.14
N VAL A 183 -8.19 -4.38 21.87
CA VAL A 183 -7.28 -4.75 20.77
C VAL A 183 -5.90 -4.12 20.99
N ARG A 184 -5.86 -2.82 21.31
CA ARG A 184 -4.62 -2.07 21.56
C ARG A 184 -3.80 -2.69 22.69
N GLN A 185 -4.46 -3.14 23.76
CA GLN A 185 -3.80 -3.77 24.90
C GLN A 185 -3.06 -5.06 24.49
N ILE A 186 -3.67 -5.90 23.65
CA ILE A 186 -3.01 -7.10 23.12
C ILE A 186 -1.81 -6.71 22.23
N LEU A 187 -1.93 -5.67 21.39
CA LEU A 187 -0.81 -5.18 20.59
C LEU A 187 0.36 -4.68 21.45
N LEU A 188 0.07 -3.98 22.56
CA LEU A 188 1.08 -3.53 23.52
C LEU A 188 1.80 -4.70 24.21
N GLU A 189 1.06 -5.73 24.61
CA GLU A 189 1.64 -6.95 25.20
C GLU A 189 2.62 -7.63 24.23
N ASN A 190 2.35 -7.52 22.93
CA ASN A 190 3.22 -8.01 21.84
C ASN A 190 4.30 -7.00 21.41
N LYS A 191 4.63 -6.02 22.27
CA LYS A 191 5.75 -5.07 22.11
C LYS A 191 5.60 -4.09 20.93
N ILE A 192 4.39 -3.88 20.43
CA ILE A 192 4.14 -2.75 19.52
C ILE A 192 4.21 -1.45 20.34
N ARG A 193 4.92 -0.45 19.82
CA ARG A 193 5.13 0.81 20.54
C ARG A 193 3.85 1.68 20.52
N ARG A 194 3.60 2.41 21.61
CA ARG A 194 2.39 3.24 21.78
C ARG A 194 2.29 4.38 20.77
N ASP A 195 3.43 5.00 20.46
CA ASP A 195 3.60 6.10 19.49
C ASP A 195 3.23 5.71 18.06
N HIS A 196 3.17 4.42 17.75
CA HIS A 196 2.77 3.93 16.43
C HIS A 196 1.26 3.76 16.27
N MET A 197 0.47 3.88 17.34
CA MET A 197 -0.94 3.48 17.32
C MET A 197 -1.85 4.69 17.54
N ARG A 198 -2.85 4.84 16.67
CA ARG A 198 -4.02 5.69 16.90
C ARG A 198 -5.28 4.83 17.03
N LEU A 199 -6.21 5.25 17.87
CA LEU A 199 -7.52 4.63 18.01
C LEU A 199 -8.57 5.61 17.51
N ALA A 200 -9.44 5.14 16.62
CA ALA A 200 -10.52 5.92 16.05
C ALA A 200 -11.82 5.15 16.15
N VAL A 201 -12.90 5.81 16.57
CA VAL A 201 -14.24 5.23 16.63
C VAL A 201 -15.08 5.81 15.51
N TYR A 202 -15.65 4.93 14.70
CA TYR A 202 -16.47 5.30 13.55
C TYR A 202 -17.93 4.96 13.83
N PHE A 203 -18.79 5.96 13.67
CA PHE A 203 -20.24 5.80 13.75
C PHE A 203 -20.85 5.21 12.48
N ALA A 204 -20.12 5.28 11.36
CA ALA A 204 -20.49 4.68 10.08
C ALA A 204 -19.23 4.31 9.30
N ALA A 205 -19.26 3.20 8.57
CA ALA A 205 -18.19 2.82 7.66
C ALA A 205 -18.39 3.53 6.30
N PRO A 206 -17.42 4.35 5.84
CA PRO A 206 -17.55 5.06 4.56
C PRO A 206 -17.66 4.12 3.35
N GLN A 207 -16.98 2.97 3.39
CA GLN A 207 -16.94 1.99 2.30
C GLN A 207 -18.22 1.15 2.17
N ASP A 208 -18.96 0.94 3.27
CA ASP A 208 -20.23 0.20 3.27
C ASP A 208 -21.31 0.95 2.46
N GLN A 209 -21.13 2.26 2.22
CA GLN A 209 -22.03 3.04 1.34
C GLN A 209 -21.81 2.75 -0.16
N GLN A 210 -20.58 2.39 -0.57
CA GLN A 210 -20.22 2.12 -1.97
C GLN A 210 -20.36 0.63 -2.32
N GLU A 211 -19.96 -0.26 -1.41
CA GLU A 211 -19.99 -1.72 -1.62
C GLU A 211 -21.22 -2.37 -0.94
N ARG A 212 -22.43 -2.07 -1.43
CA ARG A 212 -23.71 -2.61 -0.91
C ARG A 212 -23.85 -4.16 -0.89
N LYS A 213 -22.82 -4.92 -1.27
CA LYS A 213 -22.87 -6.38 -1.48
C LYS A 213 -22.14 -7.21 -0.42
N VAL A 214 -21.25 -6.64 0.39
CA VAL A 214 -20.56 -7.40 1.45
C VAL A 214 -21.16 -6.98 2.79
N SER A 215 -22.06 -7.80 3.33
CA SER A 215 -22.53 -7.66 4.70
C SER A 215 -21.36 -7.98 5.63
N ARG A 216 -20.54 -6.96 5.92
CA ARG A 216 -19.51 -7.05 6.96
C ARG A 216 -20.20 -6.94 8.31
N ASN A 217 -19.75 -7.71 9.30
CA ASN A 217 -20.24 -7.57 10.67
C ASN A 217 -19.99 -6.12 11.13
N GLN A 218 -21.04 -5.43 11.61
CA GLN A 218 -20.94 -4.03 12.04
C GLN A 218 -20.16 -3.88 13.35
N ASP A 219 -20.18 -4.91 14.20
CA ASP A 219 -19.46 -4.97 15.46
C ASP A 219 -18.06 -5.53 15.24
N ARG A 220 -17.16 -4.65 14.81
CA ARG A 220 -15.79 -5.04 14.43
C ARG A 220 -14.76 -3.97 14.72
N VAL A 221 -13.52 -4.40 14.89
CA VAL A 221 -12.34 -3.54 14.89
C VAL A 221 -11.44 -3.90 13.72
N GLU A 222 -11.08 -2.90 12.93
CA GLU A 222 -10.15 -3.04 11.81
C GLU A 222 -8.80 -2.42 12.20
N ILE A 223 -7.71 -3.14 11.96
CA ILE A 223 -6.35 -2.62 12.12
C ILE A 223 -5.87 -2.20 10.73
N THR A 224 -5.54 -0.93 10.54
CA THR A 224 -5.07 -0.38 9.27
C THR A 224 -3.62 0.09 9.42
N ILE A 225 -2.74 -0.30 8.49
CA ILE A 225 -1.37 0.19 8.39
C ILE A 225 -1.32 1.33 7.37
N PHE A 226 -0.69 2.43 7.75
CA PHE A 226 -0.48 3.60 6.89
C PHE A 226 0.90 3.58 6.26
N ASN A 227 1.02 4.21 5.09
CA ASN A 227 2.32 4.47 4.47
C ASN A 227 3.09 5.64 5.13
N GLU A 228 2.57 6.21 6.21
CA GLU A 228 3.23 7.23 7.04
C GLU A 228 4.08 6.60 8.16
N PHE A 229 5.18 7.27 8.50
CA PHE A 229 6.07 6.86 9.58
C PHE A 229 5.66 7.53 10.91
N ALA A 230 5.77 6.78 12.01
CA ALA A 230 5.44 7.31 13.35
C ALA A 230 6.28 8.54 13.75
N SER A 231 7.48 8.72 13.20
CA SER A 231 8.37 9.85 13.48
C SER A 231 7.90 11.19 12.88
N GLU A 232 7.00 11.20 11.91
CA GLU A 232 6.53 12.43 11.26
C GLU A 232 5.58 13.25 12.15
N TYR A 233 5.08 12.64 13.23
CA TYR A 233 4.12 13.22 14.18
C TYR A 233 4.71 13.66 15.51
N ILE A 234 6.02 13.45 15.73
CA ILE A 234 6.68 14.00 16.91
C ILE A 234 6.85 15.50 16.63
N GLY A 235 5.90 16.30 17.13
CA GLY A 235 6.11 17.74 17.33
C GLY A 235 7.46 17.94 18.02
N ARG A 236 8.18 19.00 17.65
CA ARG A 236 9.52 19.24 18.21
C ARG A 236 9.37 19.32 19.73
N GLU A 237 10.35 18.83 20.48
CA GLU A 237 10.31 18.85 21.97
C GLU A 237 10.08 20.28 22.53
N ASP A 238 10.41 21.30 21.74
CA ASP A 238 10.18 22.72 21.99
C ASP A 238 8.70 23.14 21.91
N ASP A 239 7.82 22.36 21.27
CA ASP A 239 6.38 22.65 21.12
C ASP A 239 5.58 22.35 22.41
N TYR A 240 6.21 21.70 23.40
CA TYR A 240 5.59 21.29 24.67
C TYR A 240 6.05 22.09 25.90
N ARG A 241 6.74 23.24 25.71
CA ARG A 241 7.19 24.12 26.80
C ARG A 241 6.38 25.40 26.95
#